data_AF-A0A5E7MFB5-F1
#
_entry.id   AF-A0A5E7MFB5-F1
#
_cell.length_a   1.000
_cell.length_b   1.000
_cell.length_c   1.000
_cell.angle_alpha   90.00
_cell.angle_beta   90.00
_cell.angle_gamma   90.00
#
_symmetry.space_group_name_H-M   'P 1'
#
loop_
_entity.id
_entity.type
_entity.pdbx_description
1 polymer ?
#
loop_
_entity_poly.entity_id
_entity_poly.type
_entity_poly.pdbx_seq_one_letter_code
_entity_poly.pdbx_strand_id
1 'polypeptide(L)'
;MSWESISFWIEHHPGLASWVQAIGSLLALAVAIGVARQQGRQSRKLFRDQVNHASEEARLQRIASLRSTVEVAEIVARRVIEVSRRMPDIIIEGTATLHRDALEAAALWIARLPIYELPGALVAREVQNIALYANRMHKVLDQISTQGYQSDESQKSLWVLNGAPEKALLSLTSFADEYSGGVEVIRAADL
;
A
#
# COMPACT_ATOMS: atom_id res chain seq x y z
N MET A 1 2.78 57.91 43.91
CA MET A 1 1.34 57.99 44.15
C MET A 1 0.98 56.87 45.11
N SER A 2 0.67 57.20 46.35
CA SER A 2 0.42 56.25 47.43
C SER A 2 -0.93 55.57 47.26
N TRP A 3 -1.02 54.31 47.71
CA TRP A 3 -2.23 53.50 47.73
C TRP A 3 -3.40 54.20 48.44
N GLU A 4 -3.08 55.05 49.41
CA GLU A 4 -4.03 55.89 50.17
C GLU A 4 -4.75 56.94 49.32
N SER A 5 -4.10 57.49 48.29
CA SER A 5 -4.74 58.44 47.36
C SER A 5 -5.71 57.74 46.40
N ILE A 6 -5.45 56.47 46.08
CA ILE A 6 -6.30 55.66 45.21
C ILE A 6 -7.53 55.19 45.99
N SER A 7 -7.37 54.78 47.26
CA SER A 7 -8.50 54.37 48.11
C SER A 7 -9.42 55.54 48.45
N PHE A 8 -8.87 56.72 48.78
CA PHE A 8 -9.67 57.92 49.09
C PHE A 8 -10.46 58.43 47.88
N TRP A 9 -9.92 58.28 46.67
CA TRP A 9 -10.61 58.64 45.43
C TRP A 9 -11.74 57.65 45.08
N ILE A 10 -11.54 56.35 45.34
CA ILE A 10 -12.53 55.30 45.12
C ILE A 10 -13.73 55.44 46.08
N GLU A 11 -13.50 55.81 47.34
CA GLU A 11 -14.56 56.00 48.33
C GLU A 11 -15.47 57.22 48.04
N HIS A 12 -14.93 58.26 47.41
CA HIS A 12 -15.69 59.49 47.11
C HIS A 12 -16.51 59.44 45.81
N HIS A 13 -16.28 58.46 44.91
CA HIS A 13 -16.97 58.36 43.61
C HIS A 13 -17.46 56.92 43.33
N PRO A 14 -18.52 56.45 44.02
CA PRO A 14 -19.03 55.07 43.88
C PRO A 14 -19.51 54.70 42.47
N GLY A 15 -19.75 55.68 41.59
CA GLY A 15 -20.10 55.47 40.18
C GLY A 15 -18.92 55.21 39.23
N LEU A 16 -17.68 55.51 39.62
CA LEU A 16 -16.49 55.32 38.75
C LEU A 16 -15.92 53.91 38.84
N ALA A 17 -16.01 53.25 40.00
CA ALA A 17 -15.53 51.88 40.19
C ALA A 17 -16.31 50.86 39.34
N SER A 18 -17.64 51.02 39.25
CA SER A 18 -18.50 50.15 38.42
C SER A 18 -18.23 50.32 36.92
N TRP A 19 -17.89 51.54 36.49
CA TRP A 19 -17.54 51.82 35.09
C TRP A 19 -16.17 51.24 34.69
N VAL A 20 -15.16 51.38 35.56
CA VAL A 20 -13.84 50.74 35.35
C VAL A 20 -13.96 49.22 35.31
N GLN A 21 -14.78 48.64 36.18
CA GLN A 21 -15.06 47.20 36.19
C GLN A 21 -15.80 46.75 34.91
N ALA A 22 -16.76 47.55 34.43
CA ALA A 22 -17.46 47.27 33.18
C ALA A 22 -16.51 47.31 31.96
N ILE A 23 -15.61 48.30 31.90
CA ILE A 23 -14.59 48.39 30.84
C ILE A 23 -13.59 47.24 30.93
N GLY A 24 -13.13 46.90 32.14
CA GLY A 24 -12.25 45.76 32.36
C GLY A 24 -12.88 44.43 31.91
N SER A 25 -14.17 44.26 32.16
CA SER A 25 -14.94 43.09 31.72
C SER A 25 -15.09 43.02 30.20
N LEU A 26 -15.33 44.17 29.54
CA LEU A 26 -15.39 44.25 28.08
C LEU A 26 -14.03 43.97 27.41
N LEU A 27 -12.94 44.51 27.97
CA LEU A 27 -11.58 44.23 27.50
C LEU A 27 -11.20 42.76 27.69
N ALA A 28 -11.49 42.18 28.86
CA ALA A 28 -11.24 40.77 29.12
C ALA A 28 -12.03 39.87 28.16
N LEU A 29 -13.30 40.20 27.88
CA LEU A 29 -14.12 39.48 26.91
C LEU A 29 -13.55 39.60 25.49
N ALA A 30 -13.11 40.79 25.07
CA ALA A 30 -12.50 41.01 23.76
C ALA A 30 -11.20 40.21 23.59
N VAL A 31 -10.35 40.17 24.62
CA VAL A 31 -9.12 39.36 24.64
C VAL A 31 -9.45 37.87 24.56
N ALA A 32 -10.41 37.40 25.36
CA ALA A 32 -10.84 35.99 25.35
C ALA A 32 -11.36 35.56 23.96
N ILE A 33 -12.17 36.40 23.30
CA ILE A 33 -12.66 36.15 21.94
C ILE A 33 -11.50 36.12 20.93
N GLY A 34 -10.51 37.02 21.08
CA GLY A 34 -9.31 37.05 20.25
C GLY A 34 -8.47 35.78 20.36
N VAL A 35 -8.17 35.35 21.58
CA VAL A 35 -7.41 34.12 21.85
C VAL A 35 -8.16 32.89 21.35
N ALA A 36 -9.47 32.78 21.57
CA ALA A 36 -10.28 31.66 21.07
C ALA A 36 -10.27 31.58 19.53
N ARG A 37 -10.34 32.72 18.83
CA ARG A 37 -10.22 32.76 17.36
C ARG A 37 -8.83 32.36 16.88
N GLN A 38 -7.77 32.79 17.57
CA GLN A 38 -6.40 32.43 17.24
C GLN A 38 -6.13 30.93 17.47
N GLN A 39 -6.57 30.40 18.61
CA GLN A 39 -6.51 28.97 18.93
C GLN A 39 -7.32 28.13 17.93
N GLY A 40 -8.53 28.58 17.56
CA GLY A 40 -9.34 27.91 16.54
C GLY A 40 -8.67 27.87 15.16
N ARG A 41 -7.97 28.94 14.76
CA ARG A 41 -7.18 28.96 13.50
C ARG A 41 -5.96 28.04 13.57
N GLN A 42 -5.24 28.01 14.68
CA GLN A 42 -4.10 27.10 14.87
C GLN A 42 -4.54 25.64 14.91
N SER A 43 -5.61 25.33 15.64
CA SER A 43 -6.19 23.99 15.71
C SER A 43 -6.59 23.48 14.33
N ARG A 44 -7.27 24.30 13.51
CA ARG A 44 -7.62 23.94 12.13
C ARG A 44 -6.40 23.68 11.23
N LYS A 45 -5.30 24.41 11.43
CA LYS A 45 -4.04 24.16 10.71
C LYS A 45 -3.45 22.81 11.12
N LEU A 46 -3.32 22.56 12.42
CA LEU A 46 -2.80 21.29 12.95
C LEU A 46 -3.65 20.09 12.52
N PHE A 47 -4.98 20.20 12.54
CA PHE A 47 -5.87 19.16 12.03
C PHE A 47 -5.68 18.91 10.54
N ARG A 48 -5.52 19.97 9.73
CA ARG A 48 -5.27 19.84 8.30
C ARG A 48 -3.91 19.18 8.02
N ASP A 49 -2.88 19.58 8.74
CA ASP A 49 -1.54 19.03 8.59
C ASP A 49 -1.50 17.56 9.03
N GLN A 50 -2.19 17.20 10.11
CA GLN A 50 -2.35 15.80 10.54
C GLN A 50 -3.10 14.95 9.50
N VAL A 51 -4.20 15.46 8.94
CA VAL A 51 -4.95 14.76 7.89
C VAL A 51 -4.11 14.59 6.64
N ASN A 52 -3.35 15.62 6.25
CA ASN A 52 -2.46 15.55 5.11
C ASN A 52 -1.35 14.51 5.35
N HIS A 53 -0.68 14.54 6.50
CA HIS A 53 0.36 13.56 6.83
C HIS A 53 -0.18 12.13 6.89
N ALA A 54 -1.33 11.90 7.53
CA ALA A 54 -1.97 10.58 7.54
C ALA A 54 -2.31 10.11 6.12
N SER A 55 -2.73 11.02 5.23
CA SER A 55 -3.01 10.69 3.83
C SER A 55 -1.75 10.34 3.04
N GLU A 56 -0.62 11.01 3.32
CA GLU A 56 0.68 10.76 2.71
C GLU A 56 1.27 9.43 3.17
N GLU A 57 1.21 9.13 4.48
CA GLU A 57 1.62 7.85 5.05
C GLU A 57 0.82 6.70 4.43
N ALA A 58 -0.51 6.84 4.35
CA ALA A 58 -1.37 5.84 3.70
C ALA A 58 -1.05 5.67 2.21
N ARG A 59 -0.67 6.75 1.51
CA ARG A 59 -0.22 6.69 0.10
C ARG A 59 1.08 5.90 -0.02
N LEU A 60 2.08 6.21 0.80
CA LEU A 60 3.38 5.53 0.80
C LEU A 60 3.24 4.05 1.18
N GLN A 61 2.42 3.74 2.18
CA GLN A 61 2.16 2.37 2.60
C GLN A 61 1.54 1.53 1.46
N ARG A 62 0.63 2.10 0.67
CA ARG A 62 0.05 1.41 -0.49
C ARG A 62 1.08 1.13 -1.59
N ILE A 63 1.93 2.10 -1.89
CA ILE A 63 3.01 1.91 -2.87
C ILE A 63 3.96 0.82 -2.39
N ALA A 64 4.37 0.84 -1.11
CA ALA A 64 5.24 -0.16 -0.52
C ALA A 64 4.61 -1.57 -0.53
N SER A 65 3.33 -1.67 -0.14
CA SER A 65 2.57 -2.93 -0.16
C SER A 65 2.45 -3.50 -1.57
N LEU A 66 2.12 -2.66 -2.56
CA LEU A 66 2.09 -3.08 -3.96
C LEU A 66 3.47 -3.58 -4.40
N ARG A 67 4.53 -2.81 -4.14
CA ARG A 67 5.88 -3.14 -4.57
C ARG A 67 6.38 -4.46 -3.99
N SER A 68 6.17 -4.68 -2.68
CA SER A 68 6.52 -5.96 -2.05
C SER A 68 5.77 -7.15 -2.65
N THR A 69 4.49 -6.98 -2.99
CA THR A 69 3.71 -8.03 -3.67
C THR A 69 4.26 -8.30 -5.07
N VAL A 70 4.55 -7.25 -5.83
CA VAL A 70 5.08 -7.33 -7.19
C VAL A 70 6.45 -8.02 -7.19
N GLU A 71 7.31 -7.72 -6.23
CA GLU A 71 8.63 -8.37 -6.08
C GLU A 71 8.50 -9.89 -5.88
N VAL A 72 7.55 -10.34 -5.03
CA VAL A 72 7.29 -11.78 -4.83
C VAL A 72 6.78 -12.42 -6.12
N ALA A 73 5.81 -11.79 -6.78
CA ALA A 73 5.27 -12.27 -8.05
C ALA A 73 6.34 -12.30 -9.16
N GLU A 74 7.26 -11.33 -9.17
CA GLU A 74 8.39 -11.27 -10.08
C GLU A 74 9.36 -12.44 -9.86
N ILE A 75 9.74 -12.74 -8.62
CA ILE A 75 10.61 -13.88 -8.29
C ILE A 75 9.98 -15.18 -8.82
N VAL A 76 8.68 -15.37 -8.59
CA VAL A 76 7.94 -16.56 -9.03
C VAL A 76 7.88 -16.62 -10.56
N ALA A 77 7.52 -15.52 -11.23
CA ALA A 77 7.44 -15.45 -12.68
C ALA A 77 8.79 -15.74 -13.33
N ARG A 78 9.88 -15.12 -12.85
CA ARG A 78 11.24 -15.36 -13.33
C ARG A 78 11.63 -16.83 -13.20
N ARG A 79 11.26 -17.49 -12.10
CA ARG A 79 11.52 -18.91 -11.91
C ARG A 79 10.75 -19.78 -12.91
N VAL A 80 9.48 -19.48 -13.16
CA VAL A 80 8.68 -20.17 -14.19
C VAL A 80 9.32 -20.01 -15.58
N ILE A 81 9.75 -18.79 -15.92
CA ILE A 81 10.41 -18.49 -17.20
C ILE A 81 11.73 -19.27 -17.33
N GLU A 82 12.57 -19.24 -16.29
CA GLU A 82 13.85 -19.96 -16.26
C GLU A 82 13.65 -21.46 -16.48
N VAL A 83 12.73 -22.08 -15.72
CA VAL A 83 12.41 -23.50 -15.83
C VAL A 83 11.83 -23.83 -17.20
N SER A 84 10.96 -22.97 -17.75
CA SER A 84 10.39 -23.18 -19.08
C SER A 84 11.46 -23.20 -20.17
N ARG A 85 12.45 -22.32 -20.07
CA ARG A 85 13.54 -22.21 -21.05
C ARG A 85 14.55 -23.34 -20.92
N ARG A 86 14.84 -23.79 -19.70
CA ARG A 86 15.76 -24.89 -19.41
C ARG A 86 15.10 -26.27 -19.45
N MET A 87 13.84 -26.35 -19.85
CA MET A 87 13.10 -27.62 -19.84
C MET A 87 13.80 -28.76 -20.60
N PRO A 88 14.42 -28.54 -21.79
CA PRO A 88 15.18 -29.60 -22.46
C PRO A 88 16.34 -30.14 -21.60
N ASP A 89 17.09 -29.25 -20.96
CA ASP A 89 18.23 -29.60 -20.11
C ASP A 89 17.77 -30.34 -18.86
N ILE A 90 16.67 -29.89 -18.23
CA ILE A 90 16.08 -30.51 -17.03
C ILE A 90 15.67 -31.96 -17.30
N ILE A 91 15.14 -32.24 -18.50
CA ILE A 91 14.76 -33.60 -18.90
C ILE A 91 16.01 -34.48 -19.09
N ILE A 92 17.04 -33.95 -19.76
CA ILE A 92 18.29 -34.68 -20.03
C ILE A 92 19.05 -34.99 -18.74
N GLU A 93 19.14 -34.02 -17.84
CA GLU A 93 19.86 -34.12 -16.58
C GLU A 93 19.08 -34.89 -15.48
N GLY A 94 17.78 -35.12 -15.69
CA GLY A 94 16.92 -35.77 -14.70
C GLY A 94 16.70 -34.94 -13.44
N THR A 95 16.83 -33.61 -13.51
CA THR A 95 16.75 -32.67 -12.37
C THR A 95 15.34 -32.15 -12.11
N ALA A 96 14.32 -32.76 -12.74
CA ALA A 96 12.92 -32.33 -12.67
C ALA A 96 12.38 -32.24 -11.22
N THR A 97 12.78 -33.16 -10.33
CA THR A 97 12.39 -33.17 -8.91
C THR A 97 12.81 -31.90 -8.17
N LEU A 98 14.06 -31.46 -8.34
CA LEU A 98 14.59 -30.26 -7.71
C LEU A 98 13.81 -29.01 -8.15
N HIS A 99 13.53 -28.91 -9.45
CA HIS A 99 12.78 -27.80 -9.99
C HIS A 99 11.31 -27.84 -9.57
N ARG A 100 10.73 -29.04 -9.41
CA ARG A 100 9.36 -29.24 -8.95
C ARG A 100 9.17 -28.68 -7.55
N ASP A 101 9.97 -29.13 -6.59
CA ASP A 101 9.83 -28.74 -5.17
C ASP A 101 10.02 -27.22 -4.98
N ALA A 102 10.97 -26.62 -5.72
CA ALA A 102 11.16 -25.18 -5.73
C ALA A 102 9.95 -24.43 -6.28
N LEU A 103 9.29 -24.96 -7.33
CA LEU A 103 8.11 -24.35 -7.91
C LEU A 103 6.86 -24.53 -7.04
N GLU A 104 6.75 -25.65 -6.34
CA GLU A 104 5.68 -25.90 -5.38
C GLU A 104 5.71 -24.86 -4.27
N ALA A 105 6.90 -24.62 -3.69
CA ALA A 105 7.09 -23.58 -2.69
C ALA A 105 6.73 -22.19 -3.23
N ALA A 106 7.19 -21.86 -4.44
CA ALA A 106 6.90 -20.59 -5.10
C ALA A 106 5.39 -20.40 -5.36
N ALA A 107 4.69 -21.44 -5.81
CA ALA A 107 3.25 -21.44 -6.03
C ALA A 107 2.46 -21.27 -4.70
N LEU A 108 2.92 -21.91 -3.63
CA LEU A 108 2.34 -21.76 -2.29
C LEU A 108 2.53 -20.36 -1.71
N TRP A 109 3.62 -19.68 -2.04
CA TRP A 109 3.92 -18.33 -1.55
C TRP A 109 3.07 -17.29 -2.28
N ILE A 110 3.00 -17.36 -3.61
CA ILE A 110 2.20 -16.42 -4.39
C ILE A 110 0.70 -16.55 -4.11
N ALA A 111 0.22 -17.77 -3.80
CA ALA A 111 -1.17 -18.01 -3.41
C ALA A 111 -1.55 -17.39 -2.05
N ARG A 112 -0.57 -17.07 -1.20
CA ARG A 112 -0.78 -16.43 0.11
C ARG A 112 -0.73 -14.91 0.06
N LEU A 113 -0.46 -14.32 -1.10
CA LEU A 113 -0.44 -12.87 -1.23
C LEU A 113 -1.84 -12.29 -0.99
N PRO A 114 -1.95 -11.11 -0.34
CA PRO A 114 -3.23 -10.45 -0.11
C PRO A 114 -3.72 -9.77 -1.42
N ILE A 115 -4.11 -10.58 -2.41
CA ILE A 115 -4.47 -10.12 -3.75
C ILE A 115 -5.66 -9.15 -3.72
N TYR A 116 -6.54 -9.28 -2.73
CA TYR A 116 -7.71 -8.42 -2.52
C TYR A 116 -7.33 -7.01 -2.01
N GLU A 117 -6.12 -6.83 -1.48
CA GLU A 117 -5.62 -5.53 -1.03
C GLU A 117 -4.92 -4.75 -2.15
N LEU A 118 -4.72 -5.39 -3.31
CA LEU A 118 -3.96 -4.78 -4.40
C LEU A 118 -4.74 -3.65 -5.08
N PRO A 119 -4.09 -2.49 -5.28
CA PRO A 119 -4.64 -1.44 -6.12
C PRO A 119 -4.66 -1.94 -7.57
N GLY A 120 -5.84 -2.01 -8.17
CA GLY A 120 -5.99 -2.44 -9.56
C GLY A 120 -6.35 -3.92 -9.73
N ALA A 121 -7.55 -4.16 -10.26
CA ALA A 121 -7.97 -5.47 -10.72
C ALA A 121 -7.02 -6.09 -11.75
N LEU A 122 -6.32 -5.27 -12.54
CA LEU A 122 -5.30 -5.74 -13.49
C LEU A 122 -4.08 -6.34 -12.79
N VAL A 123 -3.59 -5.72 -11.72
CA VAL A 123 -2.47 -6.25 -10.92
C VAL A 123 -2.86 -7.58 -10.30
N ALA A 124 -4.04 -7.61 -9.66
CA ALA A 124 -4.58 -8.82 -9.06
C ALA A 124 -4.68 -9.97 -10.08
N ARG A 125 -5.17 -9.66 -11.28
CA ARG A 125 -5.24 -10.61 -12.38
C ARG A 125 -3.86 -11.13 -12.79
N GLU A 126 -2.86 -10.27 -12.95
CA GLU A 126 -1.53 -10.72 -13.37
C GLU A 126 -0.83 -11.55 -12.28
N VAL A 127 -0.98 -11.20 -11.01
CA VAL A 127 -0.49 -12.02 -9.89
C VAL A 127 -1.15 -13.41 -9.90
N GLN A 128 -2.46 -13.48 -10.13
CA GLN A 128 -3.18 -14.76 -10.27
C GLN A 128 -2.71 -15.55 -11.51
N ASN A 129 -2.50 -14.89 -12.64
CA ASN A 129 -1.97 -15.53 -13.84
C ASN A 129 -0.60 -16.16 -13.57
N ILE A 130 0.30 -15.44 -12.90
CA ILE A 130 1.63 -15.96 -12.52
C ILE A 130 1.49 -17.18 -11.62
N ALA A 131 0.57 -17.15 -10.64
CA ALA A 131 0.29 -18.30 -9.79
C ALA A 131 -0.21 -19.52 -10.59
N LEU A 132 -1.10 -19.30 -11.57
CA LEU A 132 -1.57 -20.35 -12.47
C LEU A 132 -0.44 -20.92 -13.34
N TYR A 133 0.46 -20.07 -13.85
CA TYR A 133 1.62 -20.50 -14.62
C TYR A 133 2.59 -21.33 -13.78
N ALA A 134 2.84 -20.93 -12.53
CA ALA A 134 3.63 -21.71 -11.59
C ALA A 134 3.00 -23.08 -11.33
N ASN A 135 1.70 -23.15 -11.03
CA ASN A 135 1.00 -24.42 -10.84
C ASN A 135 1.04 -25.32 -12.08
N ARG A 136 0.88 -24.75 -13.28
CA ARG A 136 0.96 -25.51 -14.53
C ARG A 136 2.35 -26.06 -14.77
N MET A 137 3.39 -25.27 -14.54
CA MET A 137 4.78 -25.71 -14.67
C MET A 137 5.15 -26.77 -13.62
N HIS A 138 4.66 -26.62 -12.39
CA HIS A 138 4.79 -27.65 -11.36
C HIS A 138 4.19 -28.99 -11.82
N LYS A 139 2.97 -28.98 -12.38
CA LYS A 139 2.34 -30.19 -12.92
C LYS A 139 3.16 -30.82 -14.05
N VAL A 140 3.72 -30.02 -14.94
CA VAL A 140 4.62 -30.49 -16.02
C VAL A 140 5.84 -31.20 -15.43
N LEU A 141 6.50 -30.58 -14.45
CA LEU A 141 7.67 -31.16 -13.80
C LEU A 141 7.35 -32.43 -13.01
N ASP A 142 6.19 -32.50 -12.36
CA ASP A 142 5.72 -33.69 -11.63
C ASP A 142 5.45 -34.85 -12.59
N GLN A 143 4.83 -34.59 -13.75
CA GLN A 143 4.64 -35.58 -14.79
C GLN A 143 5.98 -36.10 -15.33
N ILE A 144 6.92 -35.21 -15.64
CA ILE A 144 8.26 -35.58 -16.12
C ILE A 144 9.02 -36.36 -15.05
N SER A 145 8.94 -35.95 -13.78
CA SER A 145 9.58 -36.63 -12.66
C SER A 145 9.03 -38.04 -12.44
N THR A 146 7.74 -38.26 -12.68
CA THR A 146 7.09 -39.55 -12.46
C THR A 146 7.25 -40.49 -13.65
N GLN A 147 7.15 -39.96 -14.87
CA GLN A 147 7.18 -40.75 -16.10
C GLN A 147 8.59 -40.91 -16.67
N GLY A 148 9.52 -40.02 -16.33
CA GLY A 148 10.88 -39.98 -16.86
C GLY A 148 10.99 -39.45 -18.29
N TYR A 149 9.88 -39.03 -18.90
CA TYR A 149 9.83 -38.46 -20.25
C TYR A 149 8.75 -37.38 -20.37
N GLN A 150 8.86 -36.56 -21.41
CA GLN A 150 7.88 -35.51 -21.72
C GLN A 150 6.70 -36.09 -22.50
N SER A 151 5.49 -35.99 -21.95
CA SER A 151 4.24 -36.40 -22.61
C SER A 151 3.68 -35.30 -23.52
N ASP A 152 2.81 -35.66 -24.47
CA ASP A 152 2.10 -34.69 -25.32
C ASP A 152 1.30 -33.64 -24.52
N GLU A 153 0.73 -34.03 -23.36
CA GLU A 153 0.01 -33.10 -22.46
C GLU A 153 0.97 -32.08 -21.84
N SER A 154 2.14 -32.54 -21.40
CA SER A 154 3.17 -31.70 -20.81
C SER A 154 3.76 -30.73 -21.86
N GLN A 155 3.92 -31.19 -23.10
CA GLN A 155 4.37 -30.38 -24.23
C GLN A 155 3.36 -29.27 -24.59
N LYS A 156 2.06 -29.61 -24.65
CA LYS A 156 0.99 -28.60 -24.83
C LYS A 156 0.98 -27.57 -23.71
N SER A 157 1.18 -28.01 -22.48
CA SER A 157 1.22 -27.12 -21.31
C SER A 157 2.40 -26.14 -21.38
N LEU A 158 3.57 -26.61 -21.81
CA LEU A 158 4.75 -25.77 -22.04
C LEU A 158 4.54 -24.76 -23.17
N TRP A 159 3.83 -25.14 -24.23
CA TRP A 159 3.52 -24.22 -25.31
C TRP A 159 2.65 -23.05 -24.83
N VAL A 160 1.70 -23.29 -23.94
CA VAL A 160 0.91 -22.20 -23.32
C VAL A 160 1.75 -21.33 -22.39
N LEU A 161 2.79 -21.89 -21.77
CA LEU A 161 3.73 -21.15 -20.92
C LEU A 161 4.74 -20.33 -21.73
N ASN A 162 4.79 -20.49 -23.06
CA ASN A 162 5.70 -19.75 -23.90
C ASN A 162 5.30 -18.26 -23.97
N GLY A 163 6.13 -17.39 -23.39
CA GLY A 163 5.95 -15.93 -23.40
C GLY A 163 4.79 -15.40 -22.54
N ALA A 164 3.84 -16.24 -22.11
CA ALA A 164 2.72 -15.80 -21.27
C ALA A 164 3.14 -15.29 -19.87
N PRO A 165 4.06 -15.95 -19.14
CA PRO A 165 4.59 -15.44 -17.88
C PRO A 165 5.41 -14.15 -18.06
N GLU A 166 6.13 -14.01 -19.17
CA GLU A 166 6.91 -12.81 -19.50
C GLU A 166 6.00 -11.60 -19.72
N LYS A 167 4.91 -11.80 -20.47
CA LYS A 167 3.92 -10.75 -20.70
C LYS A 167 3.22 -10.32 -19.41
N ALA A 168 2.83 -11.29 -18.57
CA ALA A 168 2.23 -11.02 -17.27
C ALA A 168 3.20 -10.24 -16.37
N LEU A 169 4.47 -10.65 -16.34
CA LEU A 169 5.51 -9.98 -15.57
C LEU A 169 5.72 -8.53 -16.03
N LEU A 170 5.86 -8.30 -17.34
CA LEU A 170 6.04 -6.96 -17.91
C LEU A 170 4.86 -6.04 -17.58
N SER A 171 3.63 -6.55 -17.70
CA SER A 171 2.43 -5.79 -17.35
C SER A 171 2.41 -5.43 -15.85
N LEU A 172 2.81 -6.38 -15.00
CA LEU A 172 2.85 -6.19 -13.56
C LEU A 172 3.91 -5.16 -13.13
N THR A 173 5.13 -5.26 -13.65
CA THR A 173 6.22 -4.32 -13.32
C THR A 173 5.93 -2.93 -13.87
N SER A 174 5.42 -2.81 -15.10
CA SER A 174 5.05 -1.52 -15.68
C SER A 174 4.00 -0.81 -14.84
N PHE A 175 2.98 -1.53 -14.37
CA PHE A 175 1.98 -0.94 -13.49
C PHE A 175 2.59 -0.48 -12.16
N ALA A 176 3.45 -1.31 -11.56
CA ALA A 176 4.09 -0.99 -10.29
C ALA A 176 4.96 0.27 -10.37
N ASP A 177 5.68 0.46 -11.48
CA ASP A 177 6.52 1.63 -11.72
C ASP A 177 5.70 2.92 -11.95
N GLU A 178 4.53 2.80 -12.57
CA GLU A 178 3.63 3.93 -12.84
C GLU A 178 2.73 4.30 -11.63
N TYR A 179 2.55 3.38 -10.67
CA TYR A 179 1.61 3.57 -9.57
C TYR A 179 2.05 4.65 -8.57
N SER A 180 1.26 5.71 -8.49
CA SER A 180 1.53 6.88 -7.64
C SER A 180 0.84 6.85 -6.26
N GLY A 181 0.19 5.74 -5.89
CA GLY A 181 -0.53 5.62 -4.61
C GLY A 181 -1.98 6.14 -4.63
N GLY A 182 -2.54 6.38 -5.82
CA GLY A 182 -3.91 6.83 -6.00
C GLY A 182 -4.96 5.80 -5.54
N VAL A 183 -6.08 6.32 -5.03
CA VAL A 183 -7.29 5.53 -4.67
C VAL A 183 -8.24 5.30 -5.83
N GLU A 184 -8.07 6.03 -6.93
CA GLU A 184 -8.94 5.98 -8.11
C GLU A 184 -8.80 4.66 -8.90
N VAL A 185 -7.77 3.86 -8.58
CA VAL A 185 -7.59 2.55 -9.18
C VAL A 185 -8.50 1.54 -8.47
N ILE A 186 -9.48 1.02 -9.21
CA ILE A 186 -10.44 0.01 -8.76
C ILE A 186 -9.68 -1.18 -8.14
N ARG A 187 -9.91 -1.46 -6.85
CA ARG A 187 -9.34 -2.64 -6.21
C ARG A 187 -10.10 -3.88 -6.65
N ALA A 188 -9.46 -5.04 -6.59
CA ALA A 188 -10.13 -6.30 -6.86
C ALA A 188 -11.34 -6.54 -5.93
N ALA A 189 -11.31 -5.99 -4.70
CA ALA A 189 -12.43 -6.07 -3.76
C ALA A 189 -13.63 -5.17 -4.12
N ASP A 190 -13.46 -4.22 -5.05
CA ASP A 190 -14.50 -3.24 -5.42
C ASP A 190 -15.30 -3.66 -6.67
N LEU A 191 -14.94 -4.79 -7.30
CA LEU A 191 -15.60 -5.39 -8.48
C LEU A 191 -16.47 -6.58 -8.10
#